data_AF-A0A1L5PT79-F1
#
_entry.id   AF-A0A1L5PT79-F1
#
_cell.length_a   1.000
_cell.length_b   1.000
_cell.length_c   1.000
_cell.angle_alpha   90.00
_cell.angle_beta   90.00
_cell.angle_gamma   90.00
#
_symmetry.space_group_name_H-M   'P 1'
#
loop_
_entity.id
_entity.type
_entity.pdbx_description
1 polymer ?
#
loop_
_entity_poly.entity_id
_entity_poly.type
_entity_poly.pdbx_seq_one_letter_code
_entity_poly.pdbx_strand_id
1 'polypeptide(L)'
;MGYDSRDTAAINAAIAAGFDCSLSGTVEADDQVFVHSIKCPSLPDSQDNGKLLANAIEALTRIYPGDTVWVDVLSEDLPQYVQDAVDSLVGFGTRVIITHNGSATHGNDPRLAEALCNAVRRANVGGALWHPIEKEFVRSF
;
A
#
# COMPACT_ATOMS: atom_id res chain seq x y z
N MET A 1 -2.62 19.86 14.62
CA MET A 1 -3.24 18.63 14.10
C MET A 1 -2.62 17.49 14.88
N GLY A 2 -3.38 16.89 15.81
CA GLY A 2 -2.86 15.76 16.59
C GLY A 2 -2.87 14.54 15.70
N TYR A 3 -1.71 13.92 15.49
CA TYR A 3 -1.64 12.54 14.98
C TYR A 3 -2.62 11.70 15.82
N ASP A 4 -3.65 11.11 15.20
CA ASP A 4 -4.58 10.29 15.95
C ASP A 4 -3.78 9.11 16.52
N SER A 5 -3.79 8.99 17.84
CA SER A 5 -3.18 7.88 18.59
C SER A 5 -3.48 6.51 17.97
N ARG A 6 -4.62 6.38 17.28
CA ARG A 6 -5.06 5.18 16.57
C ARG A 6 -4.22 4.88 15.32
N ASP A 7 -3.92 5.88 14.49
CA ASP A 7 -3.17 5.67 13.25
C ASP A 7 -1.71 5.33 13.57
N THR A 8 -1.12 6.02 14.56
CA THR A 8 0.22 5.66 15.07
C THR A 8 0.23 4.27 15.69
N ALA A 9 -0.80 3.88 16.44
CA ALA A 9 -0.90 2.54 17.00
C ALA A 9 -1.04 1.45 15.91
N ALA A 10 -1.78 1.72 14.84
CA ALA A 10 -1.90 0.83 13.69
C ALA A 10 -0.55 0.57 13.01
N ILE A 11 0.21 1.63 12.75
CA ILE A 11 1.57 1.53 12.16
C ILE A 11 2.50 0.76 13.11
N ASN A 12 2.50 1.09 14.41
CA ASN A 12 3.34 0.38 15.38
C ASN A 12 2.98 -1.10 15.53
N ALA A 13 1.69 -1.45 15.44
CA ALA A 13 1.24 -2.84 15.48
C ALA A 13 1.70 -3.62 14.23
N ALA A 14 1.67 -2.99 13.04
CA ALA A 14 2.25 -3.58 11.84
C ALA A 14 3.77 -3.77 11.99
N ILE A 15 4.49 -2.75 12.48
CA ILE A 15 5.94 -2.87 12.73
C ILE A 15 6.25 -4.00 13.72
N ALA A 16 5.48 -4.13 14.80
CA ALA A 16 5.64 -5.19 15.78
C ALA A 16 5.42 -6.60 15.19
N ALA A 17 4.53 -6.73 14.20
CA ALA A 17 4.31 -7.98 13.47
C ALA A 17 5.35 -8.23 12.36
N GLY A 18 6.31 -7.32 12.16
CA GLY A 18 7.43 -7.51 11.22
C GLY A 18 7.27 -6.81 9.87
N PHE A 19 6.25 -5.96 9.69
CA PHE A 19 6.18 -5.08 8.52
C PHE A 19 7.19 -3.92 8.64
N ASP A 20 7.82 -3.50 7.54
CA ASP A 20 8.65 -2.29 7.51
C ASP A 20 7.83 -1.13 6.92
N CYS A 21 7.30 -0.27 7.79
CA CYS A 21 6.59 0.94 7.41
C CYS A 21 7.54 2.14 7.47
N SER A 22 7.86 2.73 6.33
CA SER A 22 8.84 3.81 6.24
C SER A 22 8.55 4.77 5.07
N LEU A 23 9.09 5.98 5.14
CA LEU A 23 9.10 6.90 4.00
C LEU A 23 10.17 6.44 3.01
N SER A 24 9.76 6.01 1.82
CA SER A 24 10.67 5.55 0.76
C SER A 24 11.28 6.70 -0.03
N GLY A 25 10.59 7.82 -0.14
CA GLY A 25 11.13 8.99 -0.81
C GLY A 25 10.09 10.05 -1.14
N THR A 26 10.54 11.03 -1.89
CA THR A 26 9.75 12.18 -2.30
C THR A 26 9.92 12.37 -3.80
N VAL A 27 8.83 12.63 -4.49
CA VAL A 27 8.81 12.83 -5.94
C VAL A 27 8.21 14.21 -6.25
N GLU A 28 8.87 14.93 -7.14
CA GLU A 28 8.39 16.23 -7.61
C GLU A 28 7.39 16.00 -8.76
N ALA A 29 6.17 16.50 -8.56
CA ALA A 29 5.14 16.60 -9.59
C ALA A 29 4.69 18.07 -9.69
N ASP A 30 3.41 18.32 -10.01
CA ASP A 30 2.81 19.66 -9.85
C ASP A 30 2.82 20.10 -8.37
N ASP A 31 2.70 19.13 -7.45
CA ASP A 31 2.94 19.25 -6.01
C ASP A 31 3.94 18.17 -5.56
N GLN A 32 4.61 18.39 -4.43
CA GLN A 32 5.51 17.40 -3.83
C GLN A 32 4.69 16.23 -3.27
N VAL A 33 4.90 15.01 -3.80
CA VAL A 33 4.23 13.79 -3.34
C VAL A 33 5.23 12.91 -2.60
N PHE A 34 4.87 12.42 -1.42
CA PHE A 34 5.69 11.44 -0.71
C PHE A 34 5.23 10.02 -1.03
N VAL A 35 6.19 9.10 -1.01
CA VAL A 35 5.95 7.68 -1.24
C VAL A 35 6.28 6.93 0.05
N HIS A 36 5.24 6.47 0.73
CA HIS A 36 5.36 5.68 1.96
C HIS A 36 5.36 4.21 1.60
N SER A 37 6.40 3.48 1.97
CA SER A 37 6.50 2.04 1.73
C SER A 37 6.06 1.21 2.93
N ILE A 38 5.39 0.11 2.66
CA ILE A 38 5.14 -0.99 3.60
C ILE A 38 5.77 -2.25 2.99
N LYS A 39 6.92 -2.68 3.51
CA LYS A 39 7.49 -3.97 3.09
C LYS A 39 6.84 -5.11 3.86
N CYS A 40 6.30 -6.05 3.12
CA CYS A 40 5.48 -7.15 3.61
C CYS A 40 6.30 -8.45 3.60
N PRO A 41 6.59 -9.04 4.77
CA PRO A 41 7.35 -10.30 4.84
C PRO A 41 6.46 -11.50 4.46
N SER A 42 7.07 -12.65 4.19
CA SER A 42 6.33 -13.88 3.89
C SER A 42 5.43 -14.34 5.05
N LEU A 43 5.94 -14.24 6.28
CA LEU A 43 5.27 -14.68 7.49
C LEU A 43 5.40 -13.60 8.58
N PRO A 44 4.49 -12.60 8.60
CA PRO A 44 4.41 -11.67 9.71
C PRO A 44 3.99 -12.39 11.01
N ASP A 45 4.51 -11.92 12.15
CA ASP A 45 4.30 -12.50 13.48
C ASP A 45 2.98 -12.03 14.10
N SER A 46 1.87 -12.38 13.46
CA SER A 46 0.52 -12.11 13.95
C SER A 46 -0.50 -13.10 13.37
N GLN A 47 -1.62 -13.25 14.08
CA GLN A 47 -2.74 -14.10 13.68
C GLN A 47 -3.67 -13.43 12.65
N ASP A 48 -3.60 -12.10 12.49
CA ASP A 48 -4.50 -11.32 11.63
C ASP A 48 -3.73 -10.32 10.75
N ASN A 49 -2.86 -10.87 9.90
CA ASN A 49 -1.92 -10.11 9.08
C ASN A 49 -2.63 -9.20 8.05
N GLY A 50 -3.76 -9.65 7.49
CA GLY A 50 -4.52 -8.88 6.52
C GLY A 50 -5.09 -7.62 7.15
N LYS A 51 -5.65 -7.73 8.37
CA LYS A 51 -6.16 -6.59 9.11
C LYS A 51 -5.06 -5.61 9.54
N LEU A 52 -3.89 -6.12 9.95
CA LEU A 52 -2.76 -5.25 10.31
C LEU A 52 -2.28 -4.45 9.10
N LEU A 53 -2.11 -5.10 7.95
CA LEU A 53 -1.72 -4.41 6.71
C LEU A 53 -2.78 -3.39 6.29
N ALA A 54 -4.06 -3.76 6.32
CA ALA A 54 -5.15 -2.84 6.00
C ALA A 54 -5.14 -1.59 6.89
N ASN A 55 -5.05 -1.78 8.21
CA ASN A 55 -5.00 -0.67 9.17
C ASN A 55 -3.78 0.23 8.95
N ALA A 56 -2.62 -0.32 8.57
CA ALA A 56 -1.43 0.46 8.27
C ALA A 56 -1.62 1.31 6.98
N ILE A 57 -2.24 0.73 5.95
CA ILE A 57 -2.58 1.46 4.71
C ILE A 57 -3.59 2.57 5.01
N GLU A 58 -4.64 2.30 5.78
CA GLU A 58 -5.61 3.33 6.19
C GLU A 58 -4.93 4.46 6.96
N ALA A 59 -4.10 4.11 7.94
CA ALA A 59 -3.37 5.06 8.77
C ALA A 59 -2.52 5.99 7.92
N LEU A 60 -1.68 5.45 7.03
CA LEU A 60 -0.85 6.27 6.12
C LEU A 60 -1.70 7.14 5.20
N THR A 61 -2.80 6.60 4.66
CA THR A 61 -3.71 7.34 3.78
C THR A 61 -4.38 8.52 4.52
N ARG A 62 -4.76 8.34 5.79
CA ARG A 62 -5.41 9.38 6.61
C ARG A 62 -4.41 10.44 7.09
N ILE A 63 -3.23 10.02 7.52
CA ILE A 63 -2.19 10.94 7.98
C ILE A 63 -1.67 11.78 6.80
N TYR A 64 -1.53 11.17 5.63
CA TYR A 64 -0.94 11.78 4.44
C TYR A 64 -1.88 11.72 3.23
N PRO A 65 -2.99 12.48 3.26
CA PRO A 65 -3.97 12.46 2.18
C PRO A 65 -3.34 13.04 0.90
N GLY A 66 -3.20 12.20 -0.12
CA GLY A 66 -2.63 12.58 -1.42
C GLY A 66 -1.31 11.87 -1.75
N ASP A 67 -0.63 11.33 -0.74
CA ASP A 67 0.58 10.55 -0.91
C ASP A 67 0.30 9.15 -1.47
N THR A 68 1.33 8.53 -2.03
CA THR A 68 1.23 7.14 -2.51
C THR A 68 1.68 6.19 -1.40
N VAL A 69 0.86 5.17 -1.13
CA VAL A 69 1.24 4.04 -0.27
C VAL A 69 1.72 2.91 -1.17
N TRP A 70 3.00 2.60 -1.10
CA TRP A 70 3.63 1.50 -1.83
C TRP A 70 3.74 0.27 -0.93
N VAL A 71 3.03 -0.80 -1.26
CA VAL A 71 3.16 -2.10 -0.60
C VAL A 71 4.11 -2.97 -1.39
N ASP A 72 5.26 -3.30 -0.81
CA ASP A 72 6.29 -4.13 -1.44
C ASP A 72 6.29 -5.53 -0.81
N VAL A 73 5.86 -6.54 -1.56
CA VAL A 73 5.75 -7.91 -1.06
C VAL A 73 7.07 -8.65 -1.31
N LEU A 74 7.73 -9.05 -0.22
CA LEU A 74 9.09 -9.61 -0.26
C LEU A 74 9.15 -11.15 -0.34
N SER A 75 8.00 -11.81 -0.30
CA SER A 75 7.90 -13.27 -0.34
C SER A 75 8.03 -13.85 -1.75
N GLU A 76 8.41 -15.13 -1.82
CA GLU A 76 8.48 -15.85 -3.10
C GLU A 76 7.10 -15.89 -3.79
N ASP A 77 6.08 -16.33 -3.05
CA ASP A 77 4.68 -16.32 -3.47
C ASP A 77 3.95 -15.09 -2.90
N LEU A 78 2.93 -14.60 -3.62
CA LEU A 78 2.06 -13.52 -3.15
C LEU A 78 1.18 -14.03 -1.99
N PRO A 79 1.33 -13.53 -0.75
CA PRO A 79 0.60 -14.05 0.39
C PRO A 79 -0.87 -13.65 0.35
N GLN A 80 -1.76 -14.57 0.76
CA GLN A 80 -3.21 -14.33 0.78
C GLN A 80 -3.61 -13.12 1.64
N TYR A 81 -2.88 -12.85 2.73
CA TYR A 81 -3.20 -11.72 3.61
C TYR A 81 -3.13 -10.36 2.88
N VAL A 82 -2.36 -10.25 1.79
CA VAL A 82 -2.28 -9.03 0.98
C VAL A 82 -3.61 -8.80 0.25
N GLN A 83 -4.18 -9.86 -0.31
CA GLN A 83 -5.50 -9.81 -0.94
C GLN A 83 -6.57 -9.49 0.12
N ASP A 84 -6.55 -10.17 1.27
CA ASP A 84 -7.51 -9.95 2.35
C ASP A 84 -7.48 -8.49 2.86
N ALA A 85 -6.27 -7.92 2.97
CA ALA A 85 -6.09 -6.52 3.35
C ALA A 85 -6.76 -5.58 2.34
N VAL A 86 -6.49 -5.75 1.05
CA VAL A 86 -7.05 -4.90 -0.01
C VAL A 86 -8.57 -5.03 -0.09
N ASP A 87 -9.11 -6.23 0.04
CA ASP A 87 -10.55 -6.46 0.01
C ASP A 87 -11.26 -5.75 1.17
N SER A 88 -10.62 -5.64 2.33
CA SER A 88 -11.17 -4.88 3.48
C SER A 88 -11.18 -3.35 3.26
N LEU A 89 -10.39 -2.85 2.31
CA LEU A 89 -10.23 -1.43 1.99
C LEU A 89 -11.16 -0.96 0.85
N VAL A 90 -11.97 -1.86 0.28
CA VAL A 90 -12.87 -1.53 -0.82
C VAL A 90 -13.81 -0.37 -0.45
N GLY A 91 -13.81 0.68 -1.26
CA GLY A 91 -14.62 1.88 -1.05
C GLY A 91 -14.06 2.87 -0.02
N PHE A 92 -12.90 2.59 0.59
CA PHE A 92 -12.26 3.51 1.54
C PHE A 92 -11.70 4.76 0.85
N GLY A 93 -11.15 4.61 -0.36
CA GLY A 93 -10.48 5.68 -1.09
C GLY A 93 -8.98 5.76 -0.80
N THR A 94 -8.28 4.62 -0.82
CA THR A 94 -6.83 4.56 -0.66
C THR A 94 -6.06 5.14 -1.85
N ARG A 95 -4.74 5.22 -1.73
CA ARG A 95 -3.82 5.53 -2.84
C ARG A 95 -2.69 4.51 -2.88
N VAL A 96 -3.07 3.24 -2.95
CA VAL A 96 -2.15 2.11 -2.81
C VAL A 96 -1.69 1.57 -4.16
N ILE A 97 -0.41 1.23 -4.23
CA ILE A 97 0.16 0.40 -5.28
C ILE A 97 0.89 -0.79 -4.65
N ILE A 98 0.70 -1.98 -5.21
CA ILE A 98 1.30 -3.21 -4.70
C ILE A 98 2.28 -3.74 -5.73
N THR A 99 3.49 -4.07 -5.29
CA THR A 99 4.51 -4.75 -6.10
C THR A 99 4.84 -6.12 -5.55
N HIS A 100 5.10 -7.06 -6.45
CA HIS A 100 5.60 -8.39 -6.12
C HIS A 100 6.36 -8.95 -7.33
N ASN A 101 7.58 -9.45 -7.13
CA ASN A 101 8.43 -10.07 -8.16
C ASN A 101 8.53 -9.27 -9.48
N GLY A 102 8.71 -7.95 -9.38
CA GLY A 102 8.85 -7.05 -10.53
C GLY A 102 7.54 -6.76 -11.28
N SER A 103 6.41 -7.26 -10.79
CA SER A 103 5.07 -6.95 -11.28
C SER A 103 4.34 -6.00 -10.33
N ALA A 104 3.36 -5.27 -10.84
CA ALA A 104 2.59 -4.29 -10.06
C ALA A 104 1.08 -4.34 -10.33
N THR A 105 0.28 -3.70 -9.47
CA THR A 105 -1.17 -3.57 -9.67
C THR A 105 -1.57 -2.47 -10.66
N HIS A 106 -0.66 -1.53 -10.90
CA HIS A 106 -0.83 -0.44 -11.88
C HIS A 106 0.35 -0.44 -12.86
N GLY A 107 0.37 0.51 -13.78
CA GLY A 107 1.43 0.61 -14.79
C GLY A 107 1.23 -0.29 -15.99
N ASN A 108 2.26 -0.34 -16.83
CA ASN A 108 2.38 -1.23 -17.96
C ASN A 108 2.89 -2.61 -17.50
N ASP A 109 2.67 -3.63 -18.32
CA ASP A 109 3.00 -5.02 -17.98
C ASP A 109 4.49 -5.19 -17.56
N PRO A 110 4.80 -6.08 -16.60
CA PRO A 110 3.95 -7.15 -16.09
C PRO A 110 3.05 -6.74 -14.92
N ARG A 111 1.79 -7.19 -14.97
CA ARG A 111 0.78 -6.96 -13.93
C ARG A 111 0.60 -8.16 -13.00
N LEU A 112 0.25 -7.87 -11.75
CA LEU A 112 -0.19 -8.88 -10.80
C LEU A 112 -1.53 -9.50 -11.21
N ALA A 113 -1.92 -10.56 -10.50
CA ALA A 113 -3.18 -11.27 -10.74
C ALA A 113 -4.37 -10.29 -10.87
N GLU A 114 -5.23 -10.54 -11.87
CA GLU A 114 -6.32 -9.62 -12.22
C GLU A 114 -7.27 -9.35 -11.04
N ALA A 115 -7.51 -10.37 -10.20
CA ALA A 115 -8.32 -10.24 -8.99
C ALA A 115 -7.75 -9.18 -8.03
N LEU A 116 -6.45 -9.21 -7.75
CA LEU A 116 -5.79 -8.23 -6.89
C LEU A 116 -5.80 -6.83 -7.52
N CYS A 117 -5.53 -6.74 -8.83
CA CYS A 117 -5.59 -5.47 -9.55
C CYS A 117 -6.98 -4.84 -9.45
N ASN A 118 -8.04 -5.64 -9.61
CA ASN A 118 -9.42 -5.17 -9.51
C ASN A 118 -9.79 -4.78 -8.06
N ALA A 119 -9.33 -5.52 -7.06
CA ALA A 119 -9.53 -5.18 -5.65
C ALA A 119 -8.86 -3.85 -5.31
N VAL A 120 -7.61 -3.64 -5.73
CA VAL A 120 -6.88 -2.38 -5.50
C VAL A 120 -7.58 -1.19 -6.17
N ARG A 121 -8.06 -1.34 -7.40
CA ARG A 121 -8.85 -0.28 -8.07
C ARG A 121 -10.10 0.09 -7.27
N ARG A 122 -10.80 -0.90 -6.71
CA ARG A 122 -12.00 -0.67 -5.89
C ARG A 122 -11.71 -0.09 -4.51
N ALA A 123 -10.51 -0.31 -3.98
CA ALA A 123 -10.06 0.30 -2.73
C ALA A 123 -9.59 1.74 -2.92
N ASN A 124 -8.93 2.02 -4.04
CA ASN A 124 -8.37 3.33 -4.32
C ASN A 124 -9.42 4.39 -4.67
N VAL A 125 -9.09 5.64 -4.34
CA VAL A 125 -9.72 6.80 -4.97
C VAL A 125 -8.97 7.12 -6.25
N GLY A 126 -9.68 7.58 -7.29
CA GLY A 126 -9.06 7.99 -8.55
C GLY A 126 -8.00 9.07 -8.37
N GLY A 127 -7.16 9.29 -9.40
CA GLY A 127 -6.07 10.27 -9.37
C GLY A 127 -4.75 9.69 -9.89
N ALA A 128 -3.64 10.33 -9.56
CA ALA A 128 -2.31 9.88 -9.95
C ALA A 128 -1.60 9.16 -8.79
N LEU A 129 -0.97 8.02 -9.07
CA LEU A 129 -0.14 7.25 -8.13
C LEU A 129 1.27 7.19 -8.65
N TRP A 130 2.26 7.30 -7.77
CA TRP A 130 3.64 7.07 -8.17
C TRP A 130 3.90 5.57 -8.36
N HIS A 131 4.42 5.18 -9.52
CA HIS A 131 4.76 3.80 -9.83
C HIS A 131 6.23 3.52 -9.48
N PRO A 132 6.55 2.68 -8.48
CA PRO A 132 7.92 2.52 -7.98
C PRO A 132 8.85 1.79 -8.97
N ILE A 133 8.30 0.96 -9.87
CA ILE A 133 9.09 0.21 -10.87
C ILE A 133 9.34 1.07 -12.12
N GLU A 134 8.30 1.75 -12.61
CA GLU A 134 8.37 2.55 -13.85
C GLU A 134 8.93 3.95 -13.59
N LYS A 135 8.87 4.41 -12.34
CA LYS A 135 9.28 5.74 -11.90
C LYS A 135 8.52 6.85 -12.64
N GLU A 136 7.22 6.66 -12.78
CA GLU A 136 6.30 7.64 -13.37
C GLU A 136 4.96 7.65 -12.64
N PHE A 137 4.14 8.68 -12.89
CA PHE A 137 2.77 8.75 -12.37
C PHE A 137 1.81 7.97 -13.26
N VAL A 138 1.09 7.03 -12.66
CA VAL A 138 0.07 6.20 -13.31
C VAL A 138 -1.32 6.55 -12.78
N ARG A 139 -2.36 6.32 -13.60
CA ARG A 139 -3.74 6.57 -13.17
C ARG A 139 -4.21 5.49 -12.21
N SER A 140 -4.68 5.92 -11.05
CA SER A 140 -5.62 5.18 -10.21
C SER A 140 -6.98 5.24 -10.92
N PHE A 141 -7.44 4.12 -11.47
CA PHE A 141 -8.72 4.02 -12.18
C PHE A 141 -9.85 3.69 -11.22
#